data_AF-A0A8T5HCF3-F1
#
_entry.id   AF-A0A8T5HCF3-F1
#
_cell.length_a   1.000
_cell.length_b   1.000
_cell.length_c   1.000
_cell.angle_alpha   90.00
_cell.angle_beta   90.00
_cell.angle_gamma   90.00
#
_symmetry.space_group_name_H-M   'P 1'
#
loop_
_entity.id
_entity.type
_entity.pdbx_description
1 polymer ?
#
loop_
_entity_poly.entity_id
_entity_poly.type
_entity_poly.pdbx_seq_one_letter_code
_entity_poly.pdbx_strand_id
1 'polypeptide(L)'
;MYELYLIDHLKRYVKFEISQGYDLRDIFDALTNYGYKEKLIDQVFHGLHHLKPPTAKPTSKKQMKKDMHFYIQNMLIDYVKKQSKNGYSHKAIRAALLRAGHHSNMINDAIKLVKKGKIMDYDHPLSIKFPTQLIFGFSLFLMLVFVIFISISTDQNIGKVIYVMVPAILSVILTNLIITTTKIMPLRRFMPLISIGVIILIFVAMMNYTTVYDYASINVLLGLNIGSGFILNSFLSIFSPKSKK
;
A
#
# COMPACT_ATOMS: atom_id res chain seq x y z
N MET A 1 -12.03 -2.13 -31.92
CA MET A 1 -12.26 -1.68 -30.51
C MET A 1 -11.34 -2.39 -29.51
N TYR A 2 -11.18 -3.72 -29.56
CA TYR A 2 -10.27 -4.44 -28.64
C TYR A 2 -8.78 -4.07 -28.82
N GLU A 3 -8.33 -3.97 -30.06
CA GLU A 3 -6.93 -3.64 -30.39
C GLU A 3 -6.49 -2.29 -29.79
N LEU A 4 -7.33 -1.26 -29.91
CA LEU A 4 -7.08 0.06 -29.28
C LEU A 4 -6.97 -0.03 -27.75
N TYR A 5 -7.85 -0.80 -27.11
CA TYR A 5 -7.81 -1.04 -25.66
C TYR A 5 -6.51 -1.74 -25.24
N LEU A 6 -6.08 -2.74 -26.03
CA LEU A 6 -4.86 -3.50 -25.78
C LEU A 6 -3.62 -2.61 -25.94
N ILE A 7 -3.54 -1.81 -27.00
CA ILE A 7 -2.44 -0.87 -27.23
C ILE A 7 -2.32 0.11 -26.07
N ASP A 8 -3.43 0.70 -25.62
CA ASP A 8 -3.42 1.67 -24.52
C ASP A 8 -2.97 1.04 -23.18
N HIS A 9 -3.39 -0.19 -22.89
CA HIS A 9 -2.94 -0.93 -21.72
C HIS A 9 -1.45 -1.27 -21.78
N LEU A 10 -0.99 -1.84 -22.89
CA LEU A 10 0.41 -2.19 -23.08
C LEU A 10 1.30 -0.95 -23.04
N LYS A 11 0.88 0.19 -23.61
CA LYS A 11 1.61 1.47 -23.49
C LYS A 11 1.79 1.91 -22.05
N ARG A 12 0.75 1.80 -21.22
CA ARG A 12 0.83 2.12 -19.79
C ARG A 12 1.78 1.18 -19.05
N TYR A 13 1.73 -0.10 -19.38
CA TYR A 13 2.62 -1.10 -18.79
C TYR A 13 4.09 -0.88 -19.17
N VAL A 14 4.37 -0.67 -20.46
CA VAL A 14 5.73 -0.39 -20.93
C VAL A 14 6.29 0.86 -20.26
N LYS A 15 5.49 1.94 -20.12
CA LYS A 15 5.90 3.13 -19.37
C LYS A 15 6.22 2.83 -17.90
N PHE A 16 5.43 1.97 -17.27
CA PHE A 16 5.70 1.53 -15.90
C PHE A 16 7.01 0.75 -15.80
N GLU A 17 7.26 -0.23 -16.66
CA GLU A 17 8.50 -1.02 -16.66
C GLU A 17 9.74 -0.15 -16.95
N ILE A 18 9.63 0.80 -17.88
CA ILE A 18 10.69 1.80 -18.10
C ILE A 18 10.95 2.57 -16.79
N SER A 19 9.91 3.01 -16.08
CA SER A 19 10.09 3.71 -14.81
C SER A 19 10.75 2.86 -13.71
N GLN A 20 10.68 1.52 -13.82
CA GLN A 20 11.32 0.58 -12.90
C GLN A 20 12.79 0.27 -13.24
N GLY A 21 13.35 0.77 -14.35
CA GLY A 21 14.74 0.50 -14.71
C GLY A 21 14.96 -0.41 -15.91
N TYR A 22 13.89 -0.92 -16.53
CA TYR A 22 14.03 -1.92 -17.59
C TYR A 22 14.32 -1.32 -18.97
N ASP A 23 15.15 -2.02 -19.75
CA ASP A 23 15.47 -1.66 -21.12
C ASP A 23 14.29 -1.99 -22.05
N LEU A 24 14.06 -1.13 -23.05
CA LEU A 24 13.04 -1.34 -24.08
C LEU A 24 13.18 -2.69 -24.80
N ARG A 25 14.41 -3.15 -25.05
CA ARG A 25 14.68 -4.45 -25.68
C ARG A 25 14.23 -5.60 -24.80
N ASP A 26 14.51 -5.54 -23.50
CA ASP A 26 14.08 -6.58 -22.56
C ASP A 26 12.55 -6.67 -22.47
N ILE A 27 11.87 -5.51 -22.47
CA ILE A 27 10.41 -5.43 -22.47
C ILE A 27 9.85 -5.98 -23.80
N PHE A 28 10.45 -5.62 -24.93
CA PHE A 28 10.06 -6.09 -26.26
C PHE A 28 10.18 -7.61 -26.37
N ASP A 29 11.33 -8.18 -25.98
CA ASP A 29 11.57 -9.62 -25.99
C ASP A 29 10.56 -10.35 -25.12
N ALA A 30 10.27 -9.79 -23.95
CA ALA A 30 9.36 -10.43 -23.03
C ALA A 30 7.90 -10.35 -23.54
N LEU A 31 7.45 -9.26 -24.17
CA LEU A 31 6.15 -9.19 -24.85
C LEU A 31 6.05 -10.19 -26.00
N THR A 32 7.11 -10.33 -26.79
CA THR A 32 7.20 -11.31 -27.88
C THR A 32 7.07 -12.74 -27.33
N ASN A 33 7.74 -13.05 -26.21
CA ASN A 33 7.62 -14.33 -25.51
C ASN A 33 6.19 -14.63 -24.99
N TYR A 34 5.37 -13.61 -24.74
CA TYR A 34 3.95 -13.77 -24.38
C TYR A 34 3.01 -13.93 -25.58
N GLY A 35 3.55 -13.95 -26.81
CA GLY A 35 2.83 -14.25 -28.04
C GLY A 35 2.25 -13.03 -28.76
N TYR A 36 2.57 -11.81 -28.32
CA TYR A 36 2.12 -10.62 -29.04
C TYR A 36 2.77 -10.54 -30.42
N LYS A 37 1.96 -10.19 -31.43
CA LYS A 37 2.46 -9.99 -32.80
C LYS A 37 3.36 -8.78 -32.85
N GLU A 38 4.47 -8.87 -33.58
CA GLU A 38 5.46 -7.80 -33.75
C GLU A 38 4.79 -6.46 -34.14
N LYS A 39 3.88 -6.48 -35.12
CA LYS A 39 3.10 -5.29 -35.52
C LYS A 39 2.38 -4.58 -34.37
N LEU A 40 1.83 -5.32 -33.40
CA LEU A 40 1.17 -4.73 -32.23
C LEU A 40 2.21 -4.15 -31.28
N ILE A 41 3.32 -4.85 -31.07
CA ILE A 41 4.43 -4.37 -30.24
C ILE A 41 4.99 -3.08 -30.84
N ASP A 42 5.18 -3.00 -32.15
CA ASP A 42 5.62 -1.78 -32.84
C ASP A 42 4.67 -0.62 -32.59
N GLN A 43 3.36 -0.83 -32.65
CA GLN A 43 2.36 0.21 -32.35
C GLN A 43 2.40 0.67 -30.89
N VAL A 44 2.73 -0.23 -29.96
CA VAL A 44 2.91 0.08 -28.53
C VAL A 44 4.18 0.92 -28.33
N PHE A 45 5.28 0.55 -28.98
CA PHE A 45 6.57 1.23 -28.87
C PHE A 45 6.63 2.53 -29.70
N HIS A 46 5.73 2.67 -30.68
CA HIS A 46 5.63 3.88 -31.48
C HIS A 46 5.36 5.10 -30.61
N GLY A 47 6.33 6.03 -30.61
CA GLY A 47 6.31 7.22 -29.76
C GLY A 47 6.76 6.98 -28.32
N LEU A 48 7.43 5.88 -27.98
CA LEU A 48 8.09 5.69 -26.67
C LEU A 48 9.61 5.93 -26.72
N HIS A 49 10.18 6.12 -27.91
CA HIS A 49 11.63 6.33 -28.12
C HIS A 49 12.20 7.60 -27.45
N HIS A 50 11.36 8.57 -27.11
CA HIS A 50 11.78 9.81 -26.45
C HIS A 50 11.81 9.71 -24.92
N LEU A 51 11.42 8.58 -24.34
CA LEU A 51 11.47 8.39 -22.89
C LEU A 51 12.93 8.27 -22.45
N LYS A 52 13.32 9.14 -21.50
CA LYS A 52 14.68 9.16 -20.96
C LYS A 52 15.03 7.79 -20.34
N PRO A 53 16.30 7.36 -20.47
CA PRO A 53 16.75 6.12 -19.84
C PRO A 53 16.55 6.20 -18.32
N PRO A 54 16.23 5.07 -17.69
CA PRO A 54 15.75 5.09 -16.33
C PRO A 54 16.85 5.42 -15.31
N THR A 55 16.43 6.07 -14.22
CA THR A 55 17.30 6.38 -13.07
C THR A 55 17.32 5.28 -12.03
N ALA A 56 16.38 4.32 -12.08
CA ALA A 56 16.27 3.21 -11.15
C ALA A 56 17.08 2.00 -11.62
N LYS A 57 17.69 1.26 -10.68
CA LYS A 57 18.29 -0.04 -11.01
C LYS A 57 17.17 -1.07 -11.20
N PRO A 58 17.14 -1.79 -12.33
CA PRO A 58 16.10 -2.78 -12.57
C PRO A 58 16.15 -3.89 -11.52
N THR A 59 14.98 -4.39 -11.14
CA THR A 59 14.88 -5.70 -10.50
C THR A 59 15.30 -6.81 -11.49
N SER A 60 15.55 -8.03 -11.01
CA SER A 60 16.07 -9.10 -11.89
C SER A 60 15.16 -9.33 -13.11
N LYS A 61 15.71 -9.67 -14.29
CA LYS A 61 14.91 -10.01 -15.50
C LYS A 61 13.86 -11.11 -15.25
N LYS A 62 14.15 -12.03 -14.30
CA LYS A 62 13.21 -13.05 -13.87
C LYS A 62 11.97 -12.46 -13.17
N GLN A 63 12.18 -11.43 -12.36
CA GLN A 63 11.11 -10.71 -11.69
C GLN A 63 10.26 -9.93 -12.70
N MET A 64 10.89 -9.23 -13.65
CA MET A 64 10.19 -8.57 -14.77
C MET A 64 9.24 -9.51 -15.52
N LYS A 65 9.75 -10.69 -15.93
CA LYS A 65 8.93 -11.69 -16.63
C LYS A 65 7.75 -12.13 -15.77
N LYS A 66 7.98 -12.35 -14.47
CA LYS A 66 6.91 -12.74 -13.52
C LYS A 66 5.86 -11.63 -13.38
N ASP A 67 6.29 -10.38 -13.26
CA ASP A 67 5.39 -9.24 -13.11
C ASP A 67 4.59 -9.00 -14.40
N MET A 68 5.23 -9.14 -15.58
CA MET A 68 4.54 -9.08 -16.86
C MET A 68 3.53 -10.21 -17.04
N HIS A 69 3.87 -11.43 -16.64
CA HIS A 69 2.92 -12.54 -16.66
C HIS A 69 1.65 -12.20 -15.89
N PHE A 70 1.80 -11.71 -14.65
CA PHE A 70 0.65 -11.33 -13.82
C PHE A 70 -0.13 -10.18 -14.42
N TYR A 71 0.56 -9.15 -14.92
CA TYR A 71 -0.07 -8.01 -15.55
C TYR A 71 -0.96 -8.43 -16.73
N ILE A 72 -0.42 -9.22 -17.66
CA ILE A 72 -1.15 -9.72 -18.83
C ILE A 72 -2.31 -10.60 -18.38
N GLN A 73 -2.10 -11.48 -17.40
CA GLN A 73 -3.14 -12.36 -16.88
C GLN A 73 -4.32 -11.54 -16.30
N ASN A 74 -4.04 -10.47 -15.54
CA ASN A 74 -5.06 -9.60 -14.97
C ASN A 74 -5.85 -8.87 -16.04
N MET A 75 -5.15 -8.28 -17.00
CA MET A 75 -5.79 -7.60 -18.13
C MET A 75 -6.73 -8.55 -18.90
N LEU A 76 -6.33 -9.80 -19.09
CA LEU A 76 -7.19 -10.83 -19.71
C LEU A 76 -8.41 -11.15 -18.83
N ILE A 77 -8.23 -11.30 -17.51
CA ILE A 77 -9.33 -11.54 -16.55
C ILE A 77 -10.34 -10.39 -16.61
N ASP A 78 -9.88 -9.14 -16.55
CA ASP A 78 -10.74 -7.96 -16.59
C ASP A 78 -11.50 -7.85 -17.90
N TYR A 79 -10.83 -8.10 -19.02
CA TYR A 79 -11.48 -8.13 -20.32
C TYR A 79 -12.55 -9.23 -20.40
N VAL A 80 -12.23 -10.46 -19.99
CA VAL A 80 -13.18 -11.57 -19.98
C VAL A 80 -14.38 -11.23 -19.10
N LYS A 81 -14.15 -10.70 -17.88
CA LYS A 81 -15.22 -10.28 -16.97
C LYS A 81 -16.10 -9.21 -17.57
N LYS A 82 -15.52 -8.18 -18.21
CA LYS A 82 -16.26 -7.10 -18.87
C LYS A 82 -17.11 -7.63 -20.03
N GLN A 83 -16.56 -8.49 -20.89
CA GLN A 83 -17.31 -9.05 -22.01
C GLN A 83 -18.39 -10.05 -21.57
N SER A 84 -18.12 -10.86 -20.53
CA SER A 84 -19.14 -11.75 -19.97
C SER A 84 -20.32 -10.96 -19.37
N LYS A 85 -20.06 -9.81 -18.73
CA LYS A 85 -21.12 -8.89 -18.26
C LYS A 85 -21.95 -8.31 -19.41
N ASN A 86 -21.34 -8.12 -20.58
CA ASN A 86 -22.02 -7.65 -21.78
C ASN A 86 -22.76 -8.78 -22.53
N GLY A 87 -22.83 -10.00 -21.97
CA GLY A 87 -23.55 -11.13 -22.55
C GLY A 87 -22.77 -11.96 -23.58
N TYR A 88 -21.48 -11.69 -23.80
CA TYR A 88 -20.68 -12.49 -24.72
C TYR A 88 -20.33 -13.86 -24.11
N SER A 89 -20.45 -14.93 -24.91
CA SER A 89 -20.06 -16.27 -24.49
C SER A 89 -18.53 -16.38 -24.34
N HIS A 90 -18.07 -17.18 -23.37
CA HIS A 90 -16.64 -17.45 -23.20
C HIS A 90 -15.96 -18.02 -24.46
N LYS A 91 -16.71 -18.73 -25.32
CA LYS A 91 -16.20 -19.23 -26.61
C LYS A 91 -15.93 -18.08 -27.59
N ALA A 92 -16.84 -17.10 -27.68
CA ALA A 92 -16.66 -15.91 -28.50
C ALA A 92 -15.50 -15.04 -27.99
N ILE A 93 -15.41 -14.84 -26.67
CA ILE A 93 -14.32 -14.09 -26.04
C ILE A 93 -12.97 -14.77 -26.33
N ARG A 94 -12.88 -16.09 -26.17
CA ARG A 94 -11.67 -16.86 -26.50
C ARG A 94 -11.26 -16.70 -27.96
N ALA A 95 -12.22 -16.78 -28.88
CA ALA A 95 -11.94 -16.60 -30.31
C ALA A 95 -11.42 -15.18 -30.63
N ALA A 96 -11.98 -14.15 -30.01
CA ALA A 96 -11.51 -12.77 -30.18
C ALA A 96 -10.09 -12.57 -29.65
N LEU A 97 -9.79 -13.10 -28.46
CA LEU A 97 -8.47 -13.04 -27.83
C LEU A 97 -7.40 -13.80 -28.64
N LEU A 98 -7.75 -14.97 -29.19
CA LEU A 98 -6.86 -15.72 -30.08
C LEU A 98 -6.57 -14.96 -31.37
N ARG A 99 -7.59 -14.34 -32.00
CA ARG A 99 -7.38 -13.51 -33.21
C ARG A 99 -6.46 -12.31 -32.95
N ALA A 100 -6.54 -11.76 -31.74
CA ALA A 100 -5.67 -10.68 -31.29
C ALA A 100 -4.23 -11.15 -30.99
N GLY A 101 -3.96 -12.45 -30.95
CA GLY A 101 -2.63 -13.02 -30.79
C GLY A 101 -2.29 -13.51 -29.38
N HIS A 102 -3.24 -13.52 -28.43
CA HIS A 102 -2.92 -14.03 -27.09
C HIS A 102 -2.70 -15.55 -27.07
N HIS A 103 -1.76 -15.99 -26.24
CA HIS A 103 -1.49 -17.41 -26.04
C HIS A 103 -2.70 -18.16 -25.45
N SER A 104 -3.06 -19.30 -26.03
CA SER A 104 -4.25 -20.08 -25.67
C SER A 104 -4.32 -20.45 -24.18
N ASN A 105 -3.20 -20.85 -23.59
CA ASN A 105 -3.11 -21.18 -22.16
C ASN A 105 -3.50 -20.01 -21.25
N MET A 106 -2.97 -18.80 -21.51
CA MET A 106 -3.29 -17.62 -20.69
C MET A 106 -4.78 -17.25 -20.79
N ILE A 107 -5.37 -17.38 -21.99
CA ILE A 107 -6.80 -17.15 -22.19
C ILE A 107 -7.62 -18.18 -21.38
N ASN A 108 -7.25 -19.46 -21.45
CA ASN A 108 -7.95 -20.53 -20.75
C ASN A 108 -7.86 -20.34 -19.22
N ASP A 109 -6.71 -19.92 -18.71
CA ASP A 109 -6.52 -19.63 -17.28
C ASP A 109 -7.35 -18.43 -16.83
N ALA A 110 -7.37 -17.34 -17.61
CA ALA A 110 -8.21 -16.18 -17.33
C ALA A 110 -9.70 -16.55 -17.30
N ILE A 111 -10.19 -17.30 -18.30
CA ILE A 111 -11.58 -17.78 -18.34
C ILE A 111 -11.88 -18.70 -17.15
N LYS A 112 -10.96 -19.59 -16.78
CA LYS A 112 -11.12 -20.49 -15.64
C LYS A 112 -11.20 -19.73 -14.31
N LEU A 113 -10.40 -18.67 -14.13
CA LEU A 113 -10.44 -17.81 -12.95
C LEU A 113 -11.76 -17.04 -12.86
N VAL A 114 -12.22 -16.45 -13.96
CA VAL A 114 -13.51 -15.76 -14.03
C VAL A 114 -14.67 -16.71 -13.71
N LYS A 115 -14.68 -17.92 -14.29
CA LYS A 115 -15.71 -18.94 -13.99
C LYS A 115 -15.75 -19.36 -12.53
N LYS A 116 -14.60 -19.41 -11.86
CA LYS A 116 -14.49 -19.80 -10.45
C LYS A 116 -14.90 -18.68 -9.48
N GLY A 117 -15.18 -17.48 -9.97
CA GLY A 117 -15.40 -16.31 -9.11
C GLY A 117 -14.18 -15.94 -8.26
N LYS A 118 -12.99 -16.49 -8.57
CA LYS A 118 -11.75 -16.17 -7.87
C LYS A 118 -11.25 -14.83 -8.41
N ILE A 119 -11.70 -13.76 -7.75
CA ILE A 119 -11.22 -12.40 -7.97
C ILE A 119 -9.85 -12.32 -7.30
N MET A 120 -8.78 -12.36 -8.08
CA MET A 120 -7.50 -11.88 -7.62
C MET A 120 -7.35 -10.46 -8.15
N ASP A 121 -7.70 -9.47 -7.32
CA ASP A 121 -7.31 -8.07 -7.55
C ASP A 121 -5.80 -7.96 -7.29
N TYR A 122 -5.01 -8.39 -8.27
CA TYR A 122 -3.54 -8.30 -8.23
C TYR A 122 -3.04 -6.86 -8.45
N ASP A 123 -3.91 -5.92 -8.83
CA ASP A 123 -3.61 -4.47 -8.88
C ASP A 123 -3.43 -3.84 -7.48
N HIS A 124 -3.64 -4.62 -6.43
CA HIS A 124 -3.26 -4.24 -5.08
C HIS A 124 -2.30 -5.29 -4.53
N PRO A 125 -0.99 -4.98 -4.33
CA PRO A 125 -0.19 -5.80 -3.41
C PRO A 125 -1.01 -5.89 -2.13
N LEU A 126 -1.34 -7.11 -1.68
CA LEU A 126 -2.19 -7.44 -0.53
C LEU A 126 -2.06 -6.39 0.59
N SER A 127 -2.75 -5.26 0.44
CA SER A 127 -2.80 -4.24 1.46
C SER A 127 -3.91 -4.79 2.32
N ILE A 128 -3.55 -5.59 3.31
CA ILE A 128 -4.51 -6.03 4.32
C ILE A 128 -5.01 -4.74 4.94
N LYS A 129 -6.18 -4.27 4.48
CA LYS A 129 -6.78 -3.03 4.94
C LYS A 129 -7.45 -3.35 6.25
N PHE A 130 -6.72 -3.19 7.34
CA PHE A 130 -7.34 -3.23 8.65
C PHE A 130 -8.24 -2.00 8.81
N PRO A 131 -9.50 -2.17 9.23
CA PRO A 131 -10.32 -1.05 9.67
C PRO A 131 -9.56 -0.19 10.66
N THR A 132 -9.53 1.13 10.45
CA THR A 132 -8.80 2.08 11.32
C THR A 132 -9.21 1.91 12.79
N GLN A 133 -10.48 1.58 13.04
CA GLN A 133 -11.01 1.32 14.38
C GLN A 133 -10.34 0.11 15.07
N LEU A 134 -10.04 -0.96 14.32
CA LEU A 134 -9.34 -2.12 14.87
C LEU A 134 -7.88 -1.79 15.19
N ILE A 135 -7.20 -1.05 14.31
CA ILE A 135 -5.81 -0.60 14.53
C ILE A 135 -5.74 0.30 15.76
N PHE A 136 -6.70 1.22 15.90
CA PHE A 136 -6.81 2.11 17.06
C PHE A 136 -7.07 1.33 18.35
N GLY A 137 -8.04 0.40 18.35
CA GLY A 137 -8.31 -0.46 19.50
C GLY A 137 -7.09 -1.29 19.92
N PHE A 138 -6.37 -1.85 18.94
CA PHE A 138 -5.13 -2.58 19.19
C PHE A 138 -4.02 -1.68 19.75
N SER A 139 -3.90 -0.44 19.26
CA SER A 139 -2.91 0.53 19.76
C SER A 139 -3.17 0.93 21.21
N LEU A 140 -4.44 1.15 21.58
CA LEU A 140 -4.82 1.41 22.97
C LEU A 140 -4.59 0.19 23.86
N PHE A 141 -4.89 -1.01 23.37
CA PHE A 141 -4.61 -2.24 24.10
C PHE A 141 -3.11 -2.42 24.37
N LEU A 142 -2.24 -2.21 23.37
CA LEU A 142 -0.79 -2.24 23.56
C LEU A 142 -0.31 -1.20 24.57
N MET A 143 -0.89 0.00 24.54
CA MET A 143 -0.57 1.06 25.50
C MET A 143 -0.96 0.68 26.93
N LEU A 144 -2.12 0.04 27.11
CA LEU A 144 -2.55 -0.47 28.41
C LEU A 144 -1.61 -1.57 28.93
N VAL A 145 -1.25 -2.54 28.08
CA VAL A 145 -0.27 -3.59 28.43
C VAL A 145 1.07 -2.97 28.83
N PHE A 146 1.52 -1.95 28.11
CA PHE A 146 2.76 -1.24 28.41
C PHE A 146 2.70 -0.49 29.76
N VAL A 147 1.58 0.16 30.07
CA VAL A 147 1.35 0.81 31.36
C VAL A 147 1.37 -0.20 32.51
N ILE A 148 0.70 -1.36 32.35
CA ILE A 148 0.71 -2.44 33.35
C ILE A 148 2.15 -2.95 33.54
N PHE A 149 2.87 -3.17 32.45
CA PHE A 149 4.26 -3.61 32.48
C PHE A 149 5.17 -2.63 33.24
N ILE A 150 5.04 -1.32 33.01
CA ILE A 150 5.81 -0.30 33.74
C ILE A 150 5.41 -0.29 35.21
N SER A 151 4.12 -0.34 35.53
CA SER A 151 3.63 -0.37 36.91
C SER A 151 4.23 -1.53 37.70
N ILE A 152 4.24 -2.74 37.12
CA ILE A 152 4.86 -3.93 37.73
C ILE A 152 6.39 -3.76 37.84
N SER A 153 7.05 -3.32 36.77
CA SER A 153 8.52 -3.24 36.72
C SER A 153 9.10 -2.15 37.64
N THR A 154 8.30 -1.15 38.00
CA THR A 154 8.73 0.00 38.83
C THR A 154 8.10 0.02 40.22
N ASP A 155 7.29 -0.99 40.55
CA ASP A 155 6.49 -1.06 41.78
C ASP A 155 5.71 0.24 42.05
N GLN A 156 5.21 0.88 40.99
CA GLN A 156 4.44 2.12 41.07
C GLN A 156 2.96 1.84 40.94
N ASN A 157 2.14 2.63 41.64
CA ASN A 157 0.69 2.60 41.48
C ASN A 157 0.30 2.83 40.01
N ILE A 158 -0.54 1.94 39.47
CA ILE A 158 -0.97 1.99 38.06
C ILE A 158 -1.61 3.33 37.67
N GLY A 159 -2.37 3.96 38.57
CA GLY A 159 -2.97 5.27 38.33
C GLY A 159 -1.94 6.37 38.12
N LYS A 160 -0.82 6.33 38.86
CA LYS A 160 0.30 7.26 38.68
C LYS A 160 0.99 7.03 37.33
N VAL A 161 1.18 5.77 36.93
CA VAL A 161 1.76 5.44 35.61
C VAL A 161 0.84 5.89 34.46
N ILE A 162 -0.48 5.66 34.58
CA ILE A 162 -1.47 6.17 33.62
C ILE A 162 -1.36 7.68 33.50
N TYR A 163 -1.32 8.38 34.63
CA TYR A 163 -1.22 9.84 34.67
C TYR A 163 0.02 10.36 33.93
N VAL A 164 1.18 9.75 34.18
CA VAL A 164 2.44 10.10 33.51
C VAL A 164 2.43 9.77 32.02
N MET A 165 1.61 8.81 31.59
CA MET A 165 1.45 8.41 30.19
C MET A 165 0.32 9.16 29.43
N VAL A 166 -0.37 10.09 30.08
CA VAL A 166 -1.42 10.93 29.46
C VAL A 166 -0.95 11.60 28.16
N PRO A 167 0.26 12.20 28.06
CA PRO A 167 0.73 12.81 26.83
C PRO A 167 0.75 11.83 25.64
N ALA A 168 1.27 10.61 25.84
CA ALA A 168 1.31 9.60 24.81
C ALA A 168 -0.09 9.08 24.43
N ILE A 169 -0.97 8.87 25.42
CA ILE A 169 -2.37 8.46 25.20
C ILE A 169 -3.13 9.50 24.38
N LEU A 170 -3.07 10.77 24.78
CA LEU A 170 -3.74 11.87 24.07
C LEU A 170 -3.21 12.03 22.65
N SER A 171 -1.91 11.85 22.45
CA SER A 171 -1.28 11.91 21.14
C SER A 171 -1.79 10.82 20.19
N VAL A 172 -2.00 9.60 20.69
CA VAL A 172 -2.60 8.49 19.93
C VAL A 172 -4.07 8.78 19.56
N ILE A 173 -4.86 9.30 20.50
CA ILE A 173 -6.26 9.69 20.26
C ILE A 173 -6.33 10.79 19.20
N LEU A 174 -5.53 11.85 19.35
CA LEU A 174 -5.52 12.99 18.42
C LEU A 174 -5.06 12.54 17.02
N THR A 175 -4.07 11.66 16.94
CA THR A 175 -3.61 11.11 15.66
C THR A 175 -4.71 10.32 14.97
N ASN A 176 -5.45 9.49 15.70
CA ASN A 176 -6.58 8.76 15.14
C ASN A 176 -7.70 9.71 14.66
N LEU A 177 -8.00 10.77 15.42
CA LEU A 177 -8.97 11.80 15.00
C LEU A 177 -8.53 12.50 13.71
N ILE A 178 -7.26 12.88 13.60
CA ILE A 178 -6.72 13.53 12.39
C ILE A 178 -6.76 12.55 11.21
N ILE A 179 -6.38 11.29 11.40
CA ILE A 179 -6.39 10.27 10.32
C ILE A 179 -7.83 10.02 9.82
N THR A 180 -8.82 9.99 10.72
CA THR A 180 -10.22 9.75 10.36
C THR A 180 -10.89 10.95 9.71
N THR A 181 -10.55 12.18 10.14
CA THR A 181 -11.14 13.42 9.61
C THR A 181 -10.45 13.95 8.35
N THR A 182 -9.12 13.81 8.23
CA THR A 182 -8.36 14.39 7.14
C THR A 182 -8.10 13.39 6.00
N LYS A 183 -8.34 13.84 4.76
CA LYS A 183 -8.02 13.09 3.53
C LYS A 183 -6.63 13.42 2.95
N ILE A 184 -5.87 14.30 3.61
CA ILE A 184 -4.60 14.83 3.11
C ILE A 184 -3.49 13.79 3.34
N MET A 185 -3.18 13.01 2.29
CA MET A 185 -2.19 11.93 2.34
C MET A 185 -0.78 12.36 2.78
N PRO A 186 -0.26 13.55 2.39
CA PRO A 186 1.03 14.02 2.88
C PRO A 186 1.06 14.20 4.40
N LEU A 187 0.01 14.78 5.00
CA LEU A 187 -0.07 15.05 6.43
C LEU A 187 0.01 13.75 7.25
N ARG A 188 -0.63 12.68 6.76
CA ARG A 188 -0.60 11.35 7.41
C ARG A 188 0.82 10.83 7.60
N ARG A 189 1.71 11.00 6.62
CA ARG A 189 3.10 10.52 6.69
C ARG A 189 3.92 11.24 7.76
N PHE A 190 3.56 12.48 8.08
CA PHE A 190 4.24 13.28 9.10
C PHE A 190 3.60 13.13 10.49
N MET A 191 2.52 12.35 10.64
CA MET A 191 1.84 12.16 11.93
C MET A 191 2.75 11.68 13.06
N PRO A 192 3.70 10.74 12.83
CA PRO A 192 4.63 10.34 13.90
C PRO A 192 5.55 11.46 14.38
N LEU A 193 5.82 12.49 13.56
CA LEU A 193 6.62 13.65 13.98
C LEU A 193 5.75 14.70 14.66
N ILE A 194 4.55 14.93 14.13
CA ILE A 194 3.56 15.82 14.74
C ILE A 194 3.21 15.32 16.15
N SER A 195 3.07 14.00 16.32
CA SER A 195 2.77 13.38 17.61
C SER A 195 3.85 13.65 18.66
N ILE A 196 5.13 13.71 18.27
CA ILE A 196 6.24 14.09 19.17
C ILE A 196 6.05 15.52 19.66
N GLY A 197 5.76 16.46 18.74
CA GLY A 197 5.51 17.86 19.11
C GLY A 197 4.33 18.01 20.07
N VAL A 198 3.25 17.26 19.84
CA VAL A 198 2.07 17.21 20.72
C VAL A 198 2.44 16.64 22.09
N ILE A 199 3.22 15.56 22.15
CA ILE A 199 3.65 14.94 23.41
C ILE A 199 4.49 15.91 24.22
N ILE A 200 5.47 16.58 23.61
CA ILE A 200 6.32 17.56 24.29
C ILE A 200 5.46 18.71 24.82
N LEU A 201 4.52 19.23 24.03
CA LEU A 201 3.65 20.33 24.44
C LEU A 201 2.75 19.94 25.62
N ILE A 202 2.11 18.76 25.57
CA ILE A 202 1.28 18.27 26.67
C ILE A 202 2.13 18.00 27.91
N PHE A 203 3.31 17.40 27.75
CA PHE A 203 4.21 17.09 28.85
C PHE A 203 4.70 18.36 29.56
N VAL A 204 5.15 19.37 28.81
CA VAL A 204 5.56 20.67 29.36
C VAL A 204 4.40 21.38 30.05
N ALA A 205 3.20 21.35 29.47
CA ALA A 205 2.02 21.89 30.12
C ALA A 205 1.76 21.18 31.45
N MET A 206 1.80 19.84 31.48
CA MET A 206 1.60 19.09 32.72
C MET A 206 2.68 19.36 33.77
N MET A 207 3.94 19.53 33.39
CA MET A 207 5.00 19.92 34.35
C MET A 207 4.69 21.24 35.05
N ASN A 208 4.11 22.21 34.33
CA ASN A 208 3.80 23.53 34.90
C ASN A 208 2.60 23.51 35.86
N TYR A 209 1.72 22.52 35.77
CA TYR A 209 0.47 22.46 36.54
C TYR A 209 0.42 21.34 37.58
N THR A 210 1.44 20.46 37.64
CA THR A 210 1.33 19.20 38.38
C THR A 210 2.64 18.89 39.11
N THR A 211 2.54 18.56 40.41
CA THR A 211 3.69 18.18 41.26
C THR A 211 4.21 16.77 40.97
N VAL A 212 3.57 16.05 40.03
CA VAL A 212 3.91 14.66 39.71
C VAL A 212 5.28 14.54 39.05
N TYR A 213 5.81 15.64 38.52
CA TYR A 213 7.08 15.68 37.81
C TYR A 213 8.28 16.10 38.67
N ASP A 214 8.16 16.24 39.99
CA ASP A 214 9.27 16.72 40.84
C ASP A 214 10.40 15.69 41.10
N TYR A 215 10.58 14.72 40.20
CA TYR A 215 11.54 13.62 40.36
C TYR A 215 12.74 13.77 39.42
N ALA A 216 13.92 13.31 39.87
CA ALA A 216 15.17 13.27 39.09
C ALA A 216 15.10 12.46 37.77
N SER A 217 13.95 11.87 37.43
CA SER A 217 13.70 11.02 36.28
C SER A 217 12.79 11.64 35.20
N ILE A 218 12.47 12.94 35.24
CA ILE A 218 11.64 13.63 34.22
C ILE A 218 12.07 13.31 32.79
N ASN A 219 13.38 13.35 32.50
CA ASN A 219 13.90 13.10 31.16
C ASN A 219 13.60 11.67 30.68
N VAL A 220 13.62 10.69 31.60
CA VAL A 220 13.28 9.29 31.29
C VAL A 220 11.79 9.17 30.99
N LEU A 221 10.93 9.83 31.76
CA LEU A 221 9.48 9.83 31.55
C LEU A 221 9.07 10.51 30.23
N LEU A 222 9.73 11.62 29.88
CA LEU A 222 9.56 12.27 28.60
C LEU A 222 10.01 11.35 27.45
N GLY A 223 11.19 10.73 27.58
CA GLY A 223 11.72 9.79 26.60
C GLY A 223 10.79 8.60 26.36
N LEU A 224 10.21 8.04 27.43
CA LEU A 224 9.22 6.96 27.34
C LEU A 224 7.94 7.41 26.62
N ASN A 225 7.39 8.58 26.98
CA ASN A 225 6.20 9.12 26.30
C ASN A 225 6.45 9.33 24.80
N ILE A 226 7.60 9.93 24.45
CA ILE A 226 8.01 10.15 23.05
C ILE A 226 8.15 8.82 22.31
N GLY A 227 8.88 7.85 22.88
CA GLY A 227 9.12 6.55 22.26
C GLY A 227 7.83 5.78 22.01
N SER A 228 6.98 5.64 23.03
CA SER A 228 5.69 4.94 22.92
C SER A 228 4.75 5.64 21.94
N GLY A 229 4.64 6.97 22.03
CA GLY A 229 3.81 7.76 21.13
C GLY A 229 4.29 7.69 19.68
N PHE A 230 5.60 7.73 19.43
CA PHE A 230 6.15 7.60 18.10
C PHE A 230 5.86 6.23 17.48
N ILE A 231 6.09 5.14 18.23
CA ILE A 231 5.87 3.77 17.76
C ILE A 231 4.39 3.54 17.43
N LEU A 232 3.49 3.90 18.35
CA LEU A 232 2.04 3.69 18.16
C LEU A 232 1.47 4.55 17.02
N ASN A 233 1.90 5.81 16.91
CA ASN A 233 1.45 6.67 15.82
C ASN A 233 2.06 6.28 14.46
N SER A 234 3.28 5.73 14.45
CA SER A 234 3.86 5.10 13.25
C SER A 234 3.04 3.89 12.81
N PHE A 235 2.66 3.04 13.75
CA PHE A 235 1.79 1.90 13.49
C PHE A 235 0.44 2.34 12.90
N LEU A 236 -0.23 3.32 13.52
CA LEU A 236 -1.48 3.90 13.00
C LEU A 236 -1.31 4.49 11.59
N SER A 237 -0.23 5.23 11.34
CA SER A 237 0.01 5.85 10.03
C SER A 237 0.31 4.82 8.93
N ILE A 238 1.02 3.74 9.24
CA ILE A 238 1.43 2.73 8.25
C ILE A 238 0.25 1.84 7.87
N PHE A 239 -0.51 1.39 8.87
CA PHE A 239 -1.56 0.39 8.66
C PHE A 239 -2.94 1.00 8.37
N SER A 240 -3.16 2.30 8.63
CA SER A 240 -4.42 2.94 8.29
C SER A 240 -4.65 2.94 6.77
N PRO A 241 -5.84 2.54 6.29
CA PRO A 241 -6.12 2.44 4.87
C PRO A 241 -5.88 3.78 4.17
N LYS A 242 -5.15 3.72 3.04
CA LYS A 242 -5.10 4.81 2.07
C LYS A 242 -6.53 5.07 1.60
N SER A 243 -7.08 6.25 1.92
CA SER A 243 -8.34 6.70 1.34
C SER A 243 -8.19 6.61 -0.18
N LYS A 244 -9.01 5.78 -0.84
CA LYS A 244 -9.08 5.76 -2.30
C LYS A 244 -9.49 7.17 -2.75
N LYS A 245 -8.71 7.76 -3.66
CA LYS A 245 -9.20 8.85 -4.52
C LYS A 245 -10.21 8.27 -5.49
#